data_AF-A0A535E1V1-F1
#
_entry.id   AF-A0A535E1V1-F1
#
_cell.length_a   1.000
_cell.length_b   1.000
_cell.length_c   1.000
_cell.angle_alpha   90.00
_cell.angle_beta   90.00
_cell.angle_gamma   90.00
#
_symmetry.space_group_name_H-M   'P 1'
#
loop_
_entity.id
_entity.type
_entity.pdbx_description
1 polymer ?
#
loop_
_entity_poly.entity_id
_entity_poly.type
_entity_poly.pdbx_seq_one_letter_code
_entity_poly.pdbx_strand_id
1 'polypeptide(L)'
;MMRPRVIHHSEYLALALLLIGAAIWQKDQITAWFWFWLFAPDMFGYLPAFLFGKPPAKGHLPPRAVGLYNLWHTFTLPAVLWIALLFLFAGNPWPLLGWLLHIAGDRTLGFGLRGSDGGQALI
;
A
#
# COMPACT_ATOMS: atom_id res chain seq x y z
N MET A 1 -10.68 28.10 -2.66
CA MET A 1 -10.24 26.94 -3.47
C MET A 1 -9.60 25.92 -2.55
N MET A 2 -9.97 24.64 -2.65
CA MET A 2 -9.33 23.58 -1.86
C MET A 2 -7.91 23.35 -2.36
N ARG A 3 -6.96 23.15 -1.45
CA ARG A 3 -5.55 22.86 -1.80
C ARG A 3 -5.47 21.44 -2.37
N PRO A 4 -4.69 21.18 -3.43
CA PRO A 4 -4.57 19.84 -4.03
C PRO A 4 -4.26 18.73 -3.01
N ARG A 5 -3.38 19.03 -2.04
CA ARG A 5 -3.06 18.12 -0.95
C ARG A 5 -4.27 17.73 -0.07
N VAL A 6 -5.18 18.68 0.19
CA VAL A 6 -6.40 18.39 0.96
C VAL A 6 -7.28 17.42 0.18
N ILE A 7 -7.45 17.65 -1.13
CA ILE A 7 -8.22 16.77 -2.01
C ILE A 7 -7.63 15.37 -2.00
N HIS A 8 -6.32 15.24 -2.26
CA HIS A 8 -5.62 13.96 -2.25
C HIS A 8 -5.85 13.17 -0.94
N HIS A 9 -5.60 13.80 0.21
CA HIS A 9 -5.78 13.15 1.49
C HIS A 9 -7.24 12.75 1.74
N SER A 10 -8.21 13.59 1.35
CA SER A 10 -9.63 13.30 1.49
C SER A 10 -10.10 12.16 0.57
N GLU A 11 -9.59 12.08 -0.66
CA GLU A 11 -9.91 11.00 -1.60
C GLU A 11 -9.38 9.65 -1.09
N TYR A 12 -8.14 9.63 -0.59
CA TYR A 12 -7.59 8.41 -0.01
C TYR A 12 -8.22 8.03 1.33
N LEU A 13 -8.66 9.01 2.12
CA LEU A 13 -9.48 8.74 3.31
C LEU A 13 -10.80 8.08 2.91
N ALA A 14 -11.49 8.63 1.90
CA ALA A 14 -12.73 8.05 1.40
C ALA A 14 -12.51 6.62 0.88
N LEU A 15 -11.42 6.37 0.15
CA LEU A 15 -11.03 5.04 -0.29
C LEU A 15 -10.74 4.10 0.88
N ALA A 16 -9.99 4.55 1.89
CA ALA A 16 -9.70 3.74 3.08
C ALA A 16 -10.99 3.37 3.82
N LEU A 17 -11.92 4.31 3.99
CA LEU A 17 -13.24 4.05 4.59
C LEU A 17 -14.06 3.05 3.75
N LEU A 18 -14.02 3.16 2.42
CA LEU A 18 -14.67 2.19 1.54
C LEU A 18 -14.07 0.79 1.69
N LEU A 19 -12.74 0.67 1.75
CA LEU A 19 -12.05 -0.60 1.95
C LEU A 19 -12.34 -1.21 3.33
N ILE A 20 -12.44 -0.37 4.37
CA ILE A 20 -12.90 -0.80 5.72
C ILE A 20 -14.34 -1.30 5.64
N GLY A 21 -15.23 -0.59 4.97
CA GLY A 21 -16.62 -1.02 4.77
C GLY A 21 -16.71 -2.35 4.04
N ALA A 22 -15.91 -2.54 2.98
CA ALA A 22 -15.80 -3.80 2.25
C ALA A 22 -15.27 -4.93 3.13
N ALA A 23 -14.27 -4.65 3.97
CA ALA A 23 -13.73 -5.62 4.92
C ALA A 23 -14.77 -6.06 5.97
N ILE A 24 -15.53 -5.11 6.51
CA ILE A 24 -16.63 -5.40 7.44
C ILE A 24 -17.72 -6.23 6.76
N TRP A 25 -18.09 -5.87 5.53
CA TRP A 25 -19.10 -6.61 4.75
C TRP A 25 -18.65 -8.05 4.47
N GLN A 26 -17.37 -8.25 4.23
CA GLN A 26 -16.75 -9.55 3.93
C GLN A 26 -16.07 -10.18 5.13
N LYS A 27 -16.48 -9.82 6.36
CA LYS A 27 -15.87 -10.29 7.61
C LYS A 27 -15.74 -11.82 7.70
N ASP A 28 -16.68 -12.55 7.12
CA ASP A 28 -16.71 -14.02 7.17
C ASP A 28 -15.68 -14.66 6.21
N GLN A 29 -15.14 -13.85 5.28
CA GLN A 29 -14.04 -14.22 4.39
C GLN A 29 -12.69 -13.67 4.88
N ILE A 30 -12.67 -12.79 5.89
CA ILE A 30 -11.44 -12.26 6.45
C ILE A 30 -10.84 -13.29 7.40
N THR A 31 -9.56 -13.58 7.18
CA THR A 31 -8.77 -14.50 8.02
C THR A 31 -7.56 -13.76 8.58
N ALA A 32 -6.71 -14.46 9.35
CA ALA A 32 -5.44 -13.91 9.82
C ALA A 32 -4.56 -13.36 8.67
N TRP A 33 -4.75 -13.86 7.44
CA TRP A 33 -4.06 -13.37 6.25
C TRP A 33 -4.36 -11.91 5.92
N PHE A 34 -5.53 -11.37 6.33
CA PHE A 34 -5.80 -9.95 6.16
C PHE A 34 -4.77 -9.10 6.90
N TRP A 35 -4.48 -9.45 8.15
CA TRP A 35 -3.50 -8.73 8.97
C TRP A 35 -2.09 -8.90 8.43
N PHE A 36 -1.76 -10.11 7.96
CA PHE A 36 -0.50 -10.34 7.24
C PHE A 36 -0.37 -9.39 6.05
N TRP A 37 -1.38 -9.33 5.18
CA TRP A 37 -1.36 -8.48 4.00
C TRP A 37 -1.44 -6.99 4.32
N LEU A 38 -2.05 -6.61 5.45
CA LEU A 38 -2.01 -5.25 5.95
C LEU A 38 -0.57 -4.81 6.25
N PHE A 39 0.24 -5.63 6.92
CA PHE A 39 1.62 -5.26 7.25
C PHE A 39 2.65 -5.61 6.18
N ALA A 40 2.29 -6.44 5.21
CA ALA A 40 3.19 -6.91 4.15
C ALA A 40 3.94 -5.80 3.41
N PRO A 41 3.34 -4.64 3.04
CA PRO A 41 4.05 -3.61 2.29
C PRO A 41 5.29 -3.09 3.01
N ASP A 42 5.20 -2.88 4.33
CA ASP A 42 6.35 -2.44 5.11
C ASP A 42 7.32 -3.58 5.39
N MET A 43 6.81 -4.78 5.68
CA MET A 43 7.65 -5.95 5.96
C MET A 43 8.54 -6.33 4.78
N PHE A 44 8.03 -6.21 3.55
CA PHE A 44 8.73 -6.66 2.34
C PHE A 44 9.21 -5.51 1.44
N GLY A 45 8.62 -4.31 1.56
CA GLY A 45 8.97 -3.13 0.79
C GLY A 45 9.84 -2.11 1.54
N TYR A 46 9.58 -1.88 2.83
CA TYR A 46 10.26 -0.85 3.62
C TYR A 46 11.42 -1.40 4.46
N LEU A 47 11.19 -2.42 5.29
CA LEU A 47 12.24 -2.99 6.15
C LEU A 47 13.44 -3.52 5.35
N PRO A 48 13.26 -4.25 4.24
CA PRO A 48 14.39 -4.74 3.45
C PRO A 48 15.13 -3.61 2.72
N ALA A 49 14.52 -2.42 2.57
CA ALA A 49 15.14 -1.29 1.87
C ALA A 49 16.50 -0.91 2.49
N PHE A 50 16.65 -1.07 3.80
CA PHE A 50 17.89 -0.77 4.52
C PHE A 50 19.04 -1.74 4.21
N LEU A 51 18.75 -2.88 3.61
CA LEU A 51 19.76 -3.83 3.11
C LEU A 51 20.42 -3.33 1.81
N PHE A 52 19.82 -2.37 1.12
CA PHE A 52 20.30 -1.86 -0.18
C PHE A 52 21.22 -0.62 -0.07
N GLY A 53 21.57 -0.21 1.14
CA GLY A 53 22.55 0.84 1.40
C GLY A 53 22.06 1.90 2.39
N LYS A 54 22.78 3.02 2.45
CA LYS A 54 22.45 4.14 3.33
C LYS A 54 21.53 5.14 2.62
N PRO A 55 20.50 5.66 3.31
CA PRO A 55 19.72 6.78 2.81
C PRO A 55 20.59 8.03 2.57
N PRO A 56 20.33 8.80 1.50
CA PRO A 56 21.07 10.02 1.21
C PRO A 56 20.73 11.17 2.18
N ALA A 57 19.51 11.15 2.75
CA ALA A 57 19.05 12.14 3.72
C ALA A 57 17.97 11.53 4.63
N LYS A 58 17.65 12.23 5.72
CA LYS A 58 16.56 11.83 6.63
C LYS A 58 15.24 11.75 5.84
N GLY A 59 14.47 10.69 6.10
CA GLY A 59 13.18 10.44 5.45
C GLY A 59 13.27 9.90 4.02
N HIS A 60 14.48 9.77 3.46
CA HIS A 60 14.70 9.14 2.17
C HIS A 60 14.93 7.63 2.33
N LEU A 61 14.68 6.87 1.28
CA LEU A 61 15.18 5.50 1.14
C LEU A 61 16.51 5.48 0.38
N PRO A 62 17.31 4.42 0.52
CA PRO A 62 18.41 4.17 -0.40
C PRO A 62 17.86 4.11 -1.84
N PRO A 63 18.41 4.86 -2.83
CA PRO A 63 17.89 4.89 -4.20
C PRO A 63 17.69 3.51 -4.84
N ARG A 64 18.57 2.55 -4.50
CA ARG A 64 18.49 1.16 -5.00
C ARG A 64 17.28 0.39 -4.46
N ALA A 65 16.70 0.79 -3.33
CA ALA A 65 15.53 0.15 -2.74
C ALA A 65 14.19 0.72 -3.24
N VAL A 66 14.21 1.86 -3.96
CA VAL A 66 13.00 2.56 -4.42
C VAL A 66 12.08 1.64 -5.20
N GLY A 67 12.64 0.82 -6.11
CA GLY A 67 11.86 -0.12 -6.91
C GLY A 67 11.13 -1.16 -6.04
N LEU A 68 11.82 -1.73 -5.04
CA LEU A 68 11.22 -2.70 -4.12
C LEU A 68 10.10 -2.05 -3.29
N TYR A 69 10.36 -0.88 -2.71
CA TYR A 69 9.36 -0.15 -1.95
C TYR A 69 8.12 0.16 -2.82
N ASN A 70 8.32 0.73 -4.00
CA ASN A 70 7.23 1.12 -4.89
C ASN A 70 6.43 -0.08 -5.41
N LEU A 71 7.08 -1.23 -5.64
CA LEU A 71 6.41 -2.48 -6.03
C LEU A 71 5.42 -2.95 -4.95
N TRP A 72 5.79 -2.80 -3.68
CA TRP A 72 4.93 -3.19 -2.55
C TRP A 72 3.90 -2.12 -2.17
N HIS A 73 4.12 -0.86 -2.57
CA HIS A 73 3.22 0.27 -2.27
C HIS A 73 2.42 0.78 -3.48
N THR A 74 2.41 0.04 -4.59
CA THR A 74 1.49 0.29 -5.71
C THR A 74 0.20 -0.49 -5.53
N PHE A 75 -0.94 0.12 -5.87
CA PHE A 75 -2.23 -0.60 -5.90
C PHE A 75 -2.27 -1.68 -6.99
N THR A 76 -1.40 -1.59 -8.00
CA THR A 76 -1.42 -2.48 -9.17
C THR A 76 -1.20 -3.93 -8.78
N LEU A 77 -0.18 -4.21 -7.94
CA LEU A 77 0.19 -5.57 -7.56
C LEU A 77 -0.94 -6.30 -6.78
N PRO A 78 -1.45 -5.77 -5.64
CA PRO A 78 -2.56 -6.40 -4.94
C PRO A 78 -3.83 -6.49 -5.80
N ALA A 79 -4.12 -5.51 -6.66
CA ALA A 79 -5.27 -5.57 -7.56
C ALA A 79 -5.15 -6.72 -8.58
N VAL A 80 -3.99 -6.89 -9.20
CA VAL A 80 -3.74 -8.00 -10.15
C VAL A 80 -3.84 -9.35 -9.45
N LEU A 81 -3.25 -9.49 -8.26
CA LEU A 81 -3.35 -10.73 -7.48
C LEU A 81 -4.80 -11.05 -7.11
N TRP A 82 -5.55 -10.04 -6.71
CA TRP A 82 -6.96 -10.19 -6.38
C TRP A 82 -7.76 -10.69 -7.60
N ILE A 83 -7.61 -10.01 -8.74
CA ILE A 83 -8.26 -10.39 -9.99
C ILE A 83 -7.89 -11.83 -10.36
N ALA A 84 -6.60 -12.19 -10.30
CA ALA A 84 -6.15 -13.55 -10.58
C ALA A 84 -6.84 -14.60 -9.68
N LEU A 85 -6.95 -14.34 -8.37
CA LEU A 85 -7.62 -15.25 -7.44
C LEU A 85 -9.11 -15.41 -7.75
N LEU A 86 -9.81 -14.32 -8.12
CA LEU A 86 -11.21 -14.36 -8.53
C LEU A 86 -11.42 -15.17 -9.81
N PHE A 87 -10.63 -14.92 -10.86
CA PHE A 87 -10.85 -15.51 -12.18
C PHE A 87 -10.31 -16.93 -12.33
N LEU A 88 -9.27 -17.29 -11.58
CA LEU A 88 -8.71 -18.64 -11.59
C LEU A 88 -9.42 -19.56 -10.57
N PHE A 89 -10.45 -19.06 -9.86
CA PHE A 89 -11.12 -19.74 -8.75
C PHE A 89 -10.12 -20.30 -7.72
N ALA A 90 -8.99 -19.60 -7.52
CA ALA A 90 -7.78 -20.13 -6.90
C ALA A 90 -7.62 -19.72 -5.43
N GLY A 91 -8.73 -19.58 -4.70
CA GLY A 91 -8.73 -19.26 -3.27
C GLY A 91 -9.52 -18.01 -2.93
N ASN A 92 -9.40 -17.58 -1.67
CA ASN A 92 -10.14 -16.45 -1.13
C ASN A 92 -9.33 -15.15 -1.32
N PRO A 93 -9.81 -14.18 -2.12
CA PRO A 93 -9.07 -12.94 -2.40
C PRO A 93 -9.25 -11.86 -1.32
N TRP A 94 -10.29 -11.95 -0.49
CA TRP A 94 -10.68 -10.91 0.46
C TRP A 94 -9.59 -10.51 1.48
N PRO A 95 -8.65 -11.40 1.90
CA PRO A 95 -7.50 -10.99 2.69
C PRO A 95 -6.63 -9.88 2.05
N LEU A 96 -6.61 -9.74 0.72
CA LEU A 96 -5.85 -8.68 0.03
C LEU A 96 -6.42 -7.27 0.29
N LEU A 97 -7.62 -7.15 0.87
CA LEU A 97 -8.12 -5.87 1.40
C LEU A 97 -7.14 -5.25 2.38
N GLY A 98 -6.42 -6.05 3.17
CA GLY A 98 -5.41 -5.55 4.10
C GLY A 98 -4.33 -4.77 3.37
N TRP A 99 -3.80 -5.33 2.27
CA TRP A 99 -2.78 -4.67 1.47
C TRP A 99 -3.29 -3.36 0.85
N LEU A 100 -4.47 -3.40 0.21
CA LEU A 100 -5.08 -2.18 -0.35
C LEU A 100 -5.31 -1.11 0.73
N LEU A 101 -5.76 -1.52 1.91
CA LEU A 101 -6.02 -0.62 3.04
C LEU A 101 -4.73 0.00 3.57
N HIS A 102 -3.62 -0.74 3.66
CA HIS A 102 -2.31 -0.19 4.04
C HIS A 102 -1.92 0.95 3.10
N ILE A 103 -1.98 0.71 1.78
CA ILE A 103 -1.61 1.72 0.78
C ILE A 103 -2.55 2.94 0.89
N ALA A 104 -3.86 2.75 1.00
CA ALA A 104 -4.81 3.86 1.15
C ALA A 104 -4.58 4.65 2.46
N GLY A 105 -4.27 3.95 3.55
CA GLY A 105 -3.92 4.56 4.84
C GLY A 105 -2.67 5.43 4.73
N ASP A 106 -1.60 4.93 4.12
CA ASP A 106 -0.38 5.68 3.85
C ASP A 106 -0.66 6.98 3.08
N ARG A 107 -1.42 6.89 1.98
CA ARG A 107 -1.76 8.07 1.16
C ARG A 107 -2.62 9.08 1.92
N THR A 108 -3.53 8.61 2.76
CA THR A 108 -4.33 9.47 3.67
C THR A 108 -3.43 10.26 4.64
N LEU A 109 -2.36 9.64 5.12
CA LEU A 109 -1.37 10.25 6.03
C LEU A 109 -0.32 11.09 5.28
N GLY A 110 -0.33 11.09 3.95
CA GLY A 110 0.61 11.84 3.10
C GLY A 110 1.91 11.09 2.81
N PHE A 111 1.96 9.78 3.06
CA PHE A 111 3.04 8.91 2.59
C PHE A 111 2.72 8.43 1.17
N GLY A 112 3.69 8.56 0.28
CA GLY A 112 3.56 8.34 -1.14
C GLY A 112 4.48 7.26 -1.70
N LEU A 113 4.50 7.17 -3.03
CA LEU A 113 5.57 6.46 -3.73
C LEU A 113 6.87 7.27 -3.67
N ARG A 114 7.98 6.56 -3.85
CA ARG A 114 9.33 7.13 -3.76
C ARG A 114 9.86 7.53 -5.12
N GLY A 115 10.54 8.67 -5.14
CA GLY A 115 11.30 9.15 -6.29
C GLY A 115 12.62 8.40 -6.44
N SER A 116 13.29 8.58 -7.59
CA SER A 116 14.59 7.96 -7.88
C SER A 116 15.69 8.38 -6.90
N ASP A 117 15.52 9.51 -6.21
CA ASP A 117 16.39 10.00 -5.14
C ASP A 117 16.07 9.36 -3.76
N GLY A 118 15.02 8.54 -3.68
CA GLY A 118 14.52 7.95 -2.43
C GLY A 118 13.59 8.87 -1.64
N GLY A 119 13.34 10.09 -2.10
CA GLY A 119 12.40 11.04 -1.51
C GLY A 119 10.95 10.64 -1.80
N GLN A 120 9.99 11.38 -1.24
CA GLN A 120 8.57 11.21 -1.59
C GLN A 120 8.28 11.91 -2.92
N ALA A 121 7.80 11.18 -3.93
CA ALA A 121 7.57 11.71 -5.27
C ALA A 121 6.10 11.98 -5.60
N LEU A 122 5.18 11.21 -5.00
CA LEU A 122 3.75 11.32 -5.26
C LEU A 122 3.01 11.38 -3.93
N ILE A 123 2.64 12.60 -3.53
CA ILE A 123 1.49 12.87 -2.65
C ILE A 123 0.32 13.11 -3.60
#